data_AF-A0A7W2AH28-F1
#
_entry.id   AF-A0A7W2AH28-F1
#
_cell.length_a   1.000
_cell.length_b   1.000
_cell.length_c   1.000
_cell.angle_alpha   90.00
_cell.angle_beta   90.00
_cell.angle_gamma   90.00
#
_symmetry.space_group_name_H-M   'P 1'
#
loop_
_entity.id
_entity.type
_entity.pdbx_description
1 polymer ?
#
loop_
_entity_poly.entity_id
_entity_poly.type
_entity_poly.pdbx_seq_one_letter_code
_entity_poly.pdbx_strand_id
1 'polypeptide(L)'
;MGTSKSSRHVHGTGIKVKVQGKPISPAKKDHALPAQPSDEILSKSGRGVVPLSPAIRHAGRSGETSRPGWQGNFTQTEKETKKSIFRLHGRAETGHSEPGQGPIRQNQKEKADQWRRWWEKAEAVAWNNWLLEGHKPGNVIDWGAPGKPFARRQTGQGRFSAHIGQILLSIGGAVLIGTAMGISVMHLFFSENPVHSTRSIDDHLTVPAKQQSESGQKESAVKEMTALPGLRAVMLQAGNYSAKNGAMKTVQNYRAEGLAAVMSESSPYRIFMGVAPNRDDALKLSAIYQKQDVPVYLKEMNVQGNMEKSDTAETLSKALNKGNRLFQQLNAVTIRDIRADPGAQTPAIAFNSDWIDQYRQFVLECQTVQKGLPQPARESLGKMFQALDQAMQSAEQAEKNPNQALLWQVQEGLVRYMVNYEQLIKDLN
;
A
#
# COMPACT_ATOMS: atom_id res chain seq x y z
N MET A 1 47.30 -11.41 -54.60
CA MET A 1 46.02 -11.71 -53.93
C MET A 1 45.63 -10.46 -53.13
N GLY A 2 44.62 -9.64 -53.44
CA GLY A 2 43.49 -9.77 -54.33
C GLY A 2 42.18 -9.52 -53.56
N THR A 3 41.67 -8.28 -53.61
CA THR A 3 40.28 -7.83 -53.32
C THR A 3 39.85 -7.80 -51.83
N SER A 4 38.94 -6.96 -51.31
CA SER A 4 38.02 -5.96 -51.88
C SER A 4 37.58 -5.01 -50.76
N LYS A 5 37.58 -3.69 -51.00
CA LYS A 5 36.92 -2.68 -50.14
C LYS A 5 35.50 -2.44 -50.68
N SER A 6 34.49 -2.51 -49.81
CA SER A 6 33.13 -2.07 -50.13
C SER A 6 32.70 -0.98 -49.14
N SER A 7 32.59 0.24 -49.66
CA SER A 7 32.09 1.42 -48.98
C SER A 7 30.66 1.68 -49.50
N ARG A 8 29.67 1.68 -48.61
CA ARG A 8 28.30 2.11 -48.94
C ARG A 8 28.02 3.45 -48.29
N HIS A 9 27.85 4.45 -49.14
CA HIS A 9 27.16 5.70 -48.86
C HIS A 9 25.68 5.43 -48.54
N VAL A 10 25.16 6.10 -47.51
CA VAL A 10 23.72 6.26 -47.28
C VAL A 10 23.43 7.75 -47.26
N HIS A 11 22.69 8.21 -48.27
CA HIS A 11 22.05 9.53 -48.30
C HIS A 11 20.79 9.49 -47.45
N GLY A 12 20.74 10.34 -46.41
CA GLY A 12 19.55 10.61 -45.62
C GLY A 12 19.11 12.06 -45.84
N THR A 13 18.09 12.24 -46.68
CA THR A 13 17.49 13.53 -47.03
C THR A 13 16.67 14.05 -45.84
N GLY A 14 17.04 15.20 -45.30
CA GLY A 14 16.34 15.86 -44.19
C GLY A 14 15.06 16.57 -44.65
N ILE A 15 13.93 16.23 -44.01
CA ILE A 15 12.66 16.94 -44.16
C ILE A 15 12.60 18.03 -43.08
N LYS A 16 12.69 19.30 -43.48
CA LYS A 16 12.43 20.46 -42.63
C LYS A 16 10.92 20.75 -42.60
N VAL A 17 10.26 20.50 -41.47
CA VAL A 17 8.89 20.95 -41.22
C VAL A 17 8.93 22.37 -40.64
N LYS A 18 8.36 23.33 -41.37
CA LYS A 18 8.25 24.75 -41.00
C LYS A 18 6.93 24.93 -40.22
N VAL A 19 7.00 25.03 -38.90
CA VAL A 19 5.84 25.36 -38.05
C VAL A 19 5.67 26.88 -38.01
N GLN A 20 4.58 27.37 -38.60
CA GLN A 20 4.16 28.77 -38.57
C GLN A 20 3.43 29.04 -37.25
N GLY A 21 4.08 29.77 -36.34
CA GLY A 21 3.45 30.31 -35.14
C GLY A 21 2.71 31.62 -35.45
N LYS A 22 1.40 31.67 -35.19
CA LYS A 22 0.60 32.91 -35.10
C LYS A 22 0.68 33.45 -33.66
N PRO A 23 1.06 34.73 -33.44
CA PRO A 23 1.01 35.34 -32.12
C PRO A 23 -0.42 35.80 -31.78
N ILE A 24 -0.91 35.41 -30.60
CA ILE A 24 -2.15 35.90 -30.00
C ILE A 24 -1.77 37.12 -29.14
N SER A 25 -2.35 38.28 -29.46
CA SER A 25 -2.21 39.51 -28.68
C SER A 25 -3.07 39.47 -27.40
N PRO A 26 -2.62 40.06 -26.28
CA PRO A 26 -3.38 40.11 -25.04
C PRO A 26 -4.39 41.27 -25.05
N ALA A 27 -5.66 40.95 -24.74
CA ALA A 27 -6.71 41.93 -24.52
C ALA A 27 -6.62 42.49 -23.09
N LYS A 28 -6.36 43.79 -23.02
CA LYS A 28 -6.45 44.67 -21.86
C LYS A 28 -7.91 44.88 -21.49
N LYS A 29 -8.29 44.69 -20.23
CA LYS A 29 -9.53 45.24 -19.66
C LYS A 29 -9.24 45.86 -18.30
N ASP A 30 -9.22 47.19 -18.35
CA ASP A 30 -9.35 48.09 -17.22
C ASP A 30 -10.79 47.98 -16.68
N HIS A 31 -10.96 47.79 -15.36
CA HIS A 31 -12.14 48.27 -14.66
C HIS A 31 -11.79 48.67 -13.23
N ALA A 32 -12.04 49.94 -12.97
CA ALA A 32 -11.77 50.67 -11.75
C ALA A 32 -12.73 50.31 -10.61
N LEU A 33 -12.23 50.47 -9.37
CA LEU A 33 -13.01 50.60 -8.15
C LEU A 33 -13.97 51.80 -8.21
N PRO A 34 -15.01 51.78 -7.36
CA PRO A 34 -15.35 52.97 -6.61
C PRO A 34 -15.11 52.80 -5.10
N ALA A 35 -14.81 53.95 -4.50
CA ALA A 35 -14.39 54.18 -3.13
C ALA A 35 -15.53 54.08 -2.09
N GLN A 36 -15.10 54.19 -0.83
CA GLN A 36 -15.81 54.10 0.44
C GLN A 36 -16.98 55.10 0.64
N PRO A 37 -17.65 55.04 1.80
CA PRO A 37 -17.23 55.98 2.86
C PRO A 37 -17.08 55.36 4.25
N SER A 38 -16.33 56.12 5.05
CA SER A 38 -15.82 55.92 6.39
C SER A 38 -16.81 56.41 7.48
N ASP A 39 -16.37 56.24 8.74
CA ASP A 39 -16.86 56.85 10.01
C ASP A 39 -17.99 56.06 10.72
N GLU A 40 -18.04 55.88 12.04
CA GLU A 40 -17.45 56.63 13.16
C GLU A 40 -17.58 55.86 14.51
N ILE A 41 -16.49 55.80 15.30
CA ILE A 41 -16.34 56.01 16.78
C ILE A 41 -17.12 55.18 17.85
N LEU A 42 -16.36 54.55 18.78
CA LEU A 42 -16.32 54.71 20.29
C LEU A 42 -15.75 53.43 20.97
N SER A 43 -14.51 53.38 21.48
CA SER A 43 -13.98 53.81 22.81
C SER A 43 -14.19 52.84 24.01
N LYS A 44 -13.06 52.41 24.62
CA LYS A 44 -12.72 52.25 26.08
C LYS A 44 -11.81 51.03 26.30
N SER A 45 -10.50 51.18 26.54
CA SER A 45 -9.76 51.62 27.76
C SER A 45 -9.59 50.52 28.83
N GLY A 46 -8.34 50.19 29.17
CA GLY A 46 -7.99 49.44 30.38
C GLY A 46 -6.52 49.02 30.46
N ARG A 47 -5.64 49.91 30.94
CA ARG A 47 -4.24 49.62 31.35
C ARG A 47 -4.21 49.04 32.77
N GLY A 48 -3.21 48.21 33.05
CA GLY A 48 -2.77 47.87 34.40
C GLY A 48 -1.26 47.60 34.42
N VAL A 49 -0.54 48.24 35.34
CA VAL A 49 0.92 48.43 35.42
C VAL A 49 1.36 48.06 36.85
N VAL A 50 2.34 47.14 37.00
CA VAL A 50 3.53 47.09 37.95
C VAL A 50 3.20 46.99 39.48
N PRO A 51 3.96 46.26 40.37
CA PRO A 51 5.37 46.54 40.68
C PRO A 51 6.39 45.46 41.15
N LEU A 52 7.67 45.76 40.81
CA LEU A 52 8.98 45.73 41.52
C LEU A 52 9.30 44.80 42.73
N SER A 53 10.41 44.02 42.55
CA SER A 53 11.65 43.84 43.39
C SER A 53 11.58 43.39 44.87
N PRO A 54 12.64 42.81 45.52
CA PRO A 54 14.12 43.02 45.35
C PRO A 54 15.02 41.74 45.33
N ALA A 55 16.15 41.71 44.60
CA ALA A 55 17.55 42.03 44.97
C ALA A 55 18.25 41.10 45.98
N ILE A 56 19.29 40.35 45.55
CA ILE A 56 20.54 40.10 46.29
C ILE A 56 21.72 40.04 45.29
N ARG A 57 22.74 40.87 45.55
CA ARG A 57 24.10 40.84 44.97
C ARG A 57 25.02 39.99 45.86
N HIS A 58 26.06 39.37 45.29
CA HIS A 58 27.46 39.77 45.57
C HIS A 58 28.48 39.01 44.70
N ALA A 59 29.47 39.79 44.22
CA ALA A 59 30.89 39.53 43.91
C ALA A 59 31.32 38.15 43.36
N GLY A 60 32.10 38.00 42.29
CA GLY A 60 33.12 38.86 41.67
C GLY A 60 34.53 38.31 41.94
N ARG A 61 35.26 37.82 40.93
CA ARG A 61 36.71 38.04 40.77
C ARG A 61 37.25 37.54 39.42
N SER A 62 38.05 38.40 38.81
CA SER A 62 38.96 38.26 37.68
C SER A 62 40.07 37.22 37.86
N GLY A 63 40.64 36.73 36.75
CA GLY A 63 41.93 36.04 36.78
C GLY A 63 42.31 35.36 35.46
N GLU A 64 42.83 36.14 34.53
CA GLU A 64 43.50 35.73 33.29
C GLU A 64 44.98 35.41 33.59
N THR A 65 45.50 34.24 33.20
CA THR A 65 46.94 34.04 32.88
C THR A 65 47.18 32.79 32.04
N SER A 66 48.06 32.96 31.07
CA SER A 66 48.62 32.01 30.10
C SER A 66 49.57 30.94 30.69
N ARG A 67 49.71 29.83 29.92
CA ARG A 67 50.74 28.75 29.77
C ARG A 67 52.19 29.00 30.29
N PRO A 68 53.18 28.03 30.27
CA PRO A 68 53.21 26.58 29.90
C PRO A 68 54.09 25.65 30.82
N GLY A 69 54.07 24.33 30.55
CA GLY A 69 55.29 23.48 30.49
C GLY A 69 55.69 22.57 31.68
N TRP A 70 55.90 21.28 31.41
CA TRP A 70 56.86 20.28 31.98
C TRP A 70 56.31 18.86 31.69
N GLN A 71 56.77 18.08 30.69
CA GLN A 71 57.99 17.24 30.59
C GLN A 71 58.26 16.29 31.78
N GLY A 72 58.30 14.99 31.48
CA GLY A 72 58.76 13.92 32.37
C GLY A 72 58.49 12.51 31.80
N ASN A 73 59.42 12.01 30.96
CA ASN A 73 59.54 10.63 30.49
C ASN A 73 59.89 9.67 31.66
N PHE A 74 59.45 8.40 31.63
CA PHE A 74 60.35 7.23 31.55
C PHE A 74 59.62 5.86 31.55
N THR A 75 60.04 5.05 30.58
CA THR A 75 60.24 3.60 30.50
C THR A 75 59.12 2.56 30.69
N GLN A 76 58.95 1.89 29.55
CA GLN A 76 58.56 0.53 29.23
C GLN A 76 59.59 -0.53 29.67
N THR A 77 59.15 -1.56 30.39
CA THR A 77 59.63 -2.97 30.52
C THR A 77 58.59 -3.67 31.42
N GLU A 78 58.20 -4.95 31.38
CA GLU A 78 58.53 -6.21 30.72
C GLU A 78 57.33 -7.12 31.10
N LYS A 79 56.61 -7.73 30.15
CA LYS A 79 56.69 -9.16 29.77
C LYS A 79 56.77 -10.21 30.90
N GLU A 80 55.78 -11.11 30.81
CA GLU A 80 55.73 -12.52 31.23
C GLU A 80 55.55 -12.89 32.71
N THR A 81 54.44 -13.59 32.99
CA THR A 81 54.55 -14.92 33.61
C THR A 81 53.33 -15.78 33.30
N LYS A 82 53.60 -17.00 32.85
CA LYS A 82 52.65 -18.07 32.50
C LYS A 82 52.30 -18.93 33.71
N LYS A 83 51.05 -19.42 33.68
CA LYS A 83 50.55 -20.77 34.04
C LYS A 83 50.91 -21.43 35.37
N SER A 84 49.81 -21.73 36.07
CA SER A 84 49.44 -22.98 36.75
C SER A 84 50.18 -23.37 38.04
N ILE A 85 49.41 -23.50 39.13
CA ILE A 85 49.37 -24.70 39.98
C ILE A 85 48.02 -24.74 40.72
N PHE A 86 47.54 -25.98 40.85
CA PHE A 86 46.29 -26.52 41.33
C PHE A 86 46.19 -26.53 42.88
N ARG A 87 45.00 -26.27 43.45
CA ARG A 87 44.30 -27.00 44.56
C ARG A 87 43.70 -26.14 45.69
N LEU A 88 42.37 -26.29 45.77
CA LEU A 88 41.56 -26.67 46.95
C LEU A 88 41.54 -25.75 48.18
N HIS A 89 40.45 -24.99 48.38
CA HIS A 89 39.37 -25.34 49.32
C HIS A 89 38.26 -24.28 49.24
N GLY A 90 37.00 -24.73 49.24
CA GLY A 90 35.83 -23.86 49.12
C GLY A 90 35.51 -23.10 50.40
N ARG A 91 34.82 -21.96 50.24
CA ARG A 91 33.95 -21.37 51.26
C ARG A 91 33.07 -20.26 50.66
N ALA A 92 31.75 -20.48 50.77
CA ALA A 92 30.65 -19.52 50.83
C ALA A 92 30.64 -18.30 49.88
N GLU A 93 29.86 -18.37 48.81
CA GLU A 93 29.31 -17.18 48.14
C GLU A 93 27.84 -16.99 48.55
N THR A 94 27.62 -15.92 49.32
CA THR A 94 26.33 -15.25 49.49
C THR A 94 25.97 -14.48 48.22
N GLY A 95 24.68 -14.47 47.89
CA GLY A 95 24.21 -14.15 46.56
C GLY A 95 24.17 -12.68 46.15
N HIS A 96 24.04 -12.50 44.84
CA HIS A 96 23.39 -11.36 44.20
C HIS A 96 22.69 -11.87 42.93
N SER A 97 21.44 -12.32 43.09
CA SER A 97 20.54 -12.61 41.98
C SER A 97 19.87 -11.31 41.54
N GLU A 98 20.12 -10.92 40.28
CA GLU A 98 19.41 -9.85 39.59
C GLU A 98 17.89 -10.12 39.59
N PRO A 99 17.04 -9.09 39.77
CA PRO A 99 15.60 -9.26 39.77
C PRO A 99 15.04 -9.47 38.36
N GLY A 100 14.63 -10.71 38.11
CA GLY A 100 13.37 -11.09 37.46
C GLY A 100 12.87 -10.27 36.26
N GLN A 101 13.34 -10.59 35.06
CA GLN A 101 12.53 -10.44 33.84
C GLN A 101 11.47 -11.57 33.83
N GLY A 102 10.36 -11.33 34.54
CA GLY A 102 9.28 -12.29 34.75
C GLY A 102 8.36 -12.59 33.55
N PRO A 103 7.31 -13.39 33.77
CA PRO A 103 6.57 -14.25 32.81
C PRO A 103 5.87 -13.57 31.61
N ILE A 104 5.95 -12.25 31.48
CA ILE A 104 5.28 -11.48 30.41
C ILE A 104 5.92 -11.76 29.05
N ARG A 105 7.25 -11.88 28.98
CA ARG A 105 7.96 -12.20 27.73
C ARG A 105 7.70 -13.62 27.23
N GLN A 106 7.48 -14.56 28.15
CA GLN A 106 7.26 -15.97 27.81
C GLN A 106 5.86 -16.19 27.23
N ASN A 107 4.85 -15.55 27.83
CA ASN A 107 3.47 -15.56 27.32
C ASN A 107 3.35 -14.91 25.92
N GLN A 108 4.09 -13.82 25.67
CA GLN A 108 4.16 -13.18 24.34
C GLN A 108 4.71 -14.14 23.27
N LYS A 109 5.80 -14.85 23.59
CA LYS A 109 6.42 -15.81 22.66
C LYS A 109 5.53 -17.02 22.39
N GLU A 110 4.88 -17.56 23.42
CA GLU A 110 3.93 -18.66 23.28
C GLU A 110 2.71 -18.27 22.44
N LYS A 111 2.18 -17.05 22.62
CA LYS A 111 1.12 -16.52 21.75
C LYS A 111 1.57 -16.36 20.31
N ALA A 112 2.78 -15.87 20.07
CA ALA A 112 3.36 -15.76 18.73
C ALA A 112 3.54 -17.14 18.06
N ASP A 113 4.01 -18.14 18.80
CA ASP A 113 4.18 -19.51 18.30
C ASP A 113 2.83 -20.21 18.04
N GLN A 114 1.83 -20.02 18.93
CA GLN A 114 0.47 -20.50 18.70
C GLN A 114 -0.16 -19.84 17.46
N TRP A 115 0.07 -18.54 17.29
CA TRP A 115 -0.35 -17.83 16.10
C TRP A 115 0.31 -18.41 14.86
N ARG A 116 1.63 -18.66 14.85
CA ARG A 116 2.32 -19.25 13.69
C ARG A 116 1.71 -20.60 13.28
N ARG A 117 1.39 -21.45 14.25
CA ARG A 117 0.75 -22.76 13.99
C ARG A 117 -0.69 -22.62 13.50
N TRP A 118 -1.44 -21.68 14.07
CA TRP A 118 -2.79 -21.36 13.61
C TRP A 118 -2.75 -20.79 12.20
N TRP A 119 -1.76 -19.95 11.91
CA TRP A 119 -1.50 -19.30 10.63
C TRP A 119 -1.20 -20.32 9.53
N GLU A 120 -0.24 -21.23 9.73
CA GLU A 120 0.08 -22.30 8.78
C GLU A 120 -1.15 -23.17 8.44
N LYS A 121 -2.03 -23.41 9.42
CA LYS A 121 -3.30 -24.13 9.22
C LYS A 121 -4.35 -23.29 8.53
N ALA A 122 -4.49 -22.01 8.91
CA ALA A 122 -5.42 -21.08 8.32
C ALA A 122 -5.05 -20.80 6.86
N GLU A 123 -3.76 -20.71 6.53
CA GLU A 123 -3.23 -20.57 5.18
C GLU A 123 -3.58 -21.81 4.35
N ALA A 124 -3.35 -23.02 4.86
CA ALA A 124 -3.69 -24.26 4.16
C ALA A 124 -5.20 -24.41 3.86
N VAL A 125 -6.07 -23.89 4.75
CA VAL A 125 -7.54 -23.95 4.59
C VAL A 125 -8.08 -22.77 3.79
N ALA A 126 -7.57 -21.56 4.02
CA ALA A 126 -7.99 -20.35 3.33
C ALA A 126 -7.55 -20.36 1.87
N TRP A 127 -6.32 -20.79 1.54
CA TRP A 127 -5.88 -20.87 0.15
C TRP A 127 -6.62 -21.95 -0.65
N ASN A 128 -6.85 -23.13 -0.07
CA ASN A 128 -7.56 -24.20 -0.78
C ASN A 128 -9.04 -23.88 -0.98
N ASN A 129 -9.73 -23.33 0.02
CA ASN A 129 -11.17 -23.09 -0.09
C ASN A 129 -11.51 -21.78 -0.82
N TRP A 130 -10.64 -20.76 -0.77
CA TRP A 130 -10.88 -19.45 -1.38
C TRP A 130 -10.57 -19.42 -2.90
N LEU A 131 -9.65 -20.25 -3.40
CA LEU A 131 -9.31 -20.34 -4.84
C LEU A 131 -10.11 -21.37 -5.64
N LEU A 132 -10.71 -22.38 -5.00
CA LEU A 132 -11.40 -23.46 -5.73
C LEU A 132 -12.79 -23.07 -6.27
N GLU A 133 -13.38 -21.97 -5.78
CA GLU A 133 -14.72 -21.53 -6.21
C GLU A 133 -14.73 -20.37 -7.23
N GLY A 134 -13.57 -19.83 -7.62
CA GLY A 134 -13.54 -18.76 -8.63
C GLY A 134 -12.13 -18.38 -9.09
N HIS A 135 -11.85 -18.66 -10.36
CA HIS A 135 -10.68 -18.25 -11.14
C HIS A 135 -9.36 -19.03 -10.98
N LYS A 136 -8.93 -19.61 -12.11
CA LYS A 136 -7.57 -20.10 -12.36
C LYS A 136 -6.55 -18.98 -12.04
N PRO A 137 -5.42 -19.26 -11.37
CA PRO A 137 -4.42 -18.25 -11.08
C PRO A 137 -3.76 -17.77 -12.37
N GLY A 138 -4.21 -16.62 -12.88
CA GLY A 138 -3.45 -15.81 -13.81
C GLY A 138 -2.47 -14.95 -13.02
N ASN A 139 -1.18 -15.23 -13.17
CA ASN A 139 -0.04 -14.44 -12.71
C ASN A 139 0.07 -14.24 -11.19
N VAL A 140 0.54 -15.29 -10.51
CA VAL A 140 1.41 -15.11 -9.34
C VAL A 140 2.66 -14.37 -9.84
N ILE A 141 2.85 -13.14 -9.38
CA ILE A 141 4.02 -12.32 -9.70
C ILE A 141 5.20 -12.91 -8.94
N ASP A 142 6.07 -13.60 -9.68
CA ASP A 142 7.35 -14.10 -9.19
C ASP A 142 8.28 -12.90 -8.96
N TRP A 143 8.75 -12.75 -7.72
CA TRP A 143 9.72 -11.72 -7.36
C TRP A 143 11.09 -12.20 -7.84
N GLY A 144 11.47 -11.80 -9.05
CA GLY A 144 12.80 -12.03 -9.58
C GLY A 144 13.86 -11.40 -8.67
N ALA A 145 14.47 -12.20 -7.82
CA ALA A 145 15.61 -11.79 -7.01
C ALA A 145 16.78 -11.40 -7.94
N PRO A 146 17.28 -10.15 -7.88
CA PRO A 146 18.48 -9.79 -8.60
C PRO A 146 19.70 -10.32 -7.83
N GLY A 147 20.26 -11.44 -8.29
CA GLY A 147 21.65 -11.81 -7.97
C GLY A 147 21.89 -13.24 -7.48
N LYS A 148 22.07 -14.18 -8.43
CA LYS A 148 23.06 -15.27 -8.34
C LYS A 148 23.54 -15.65 -9.76
N PRO A 149 24.64 -15.11 -10.30
CA PRO A 149 25.32 -15.77 -11.40
C PRO A 149 26.09 -16.97 -10.80
N PHE A 150 26.20 -18.07 -11.54
CA PHE A 150 26.90 -19.31 -11.18
C PHE A 150 26.12 -20.33 -10.31
N ALA A 151 25.27 -21.12 -10.97
CA ALA A 151 25.06 -22.51 -10.59
C ALA A 151 25.31 -23.43 -11.81
N ARG A 152 26.26 -24.33 -11.58
CA ARG A 152 26.98 -25.24 -12.49
C ARG A 152 26.04 -26.18 -13.28
N ARG A 153 26.22 -26.23 -14.61
CA ARG A 153 25.72 -27.32 -15.48
C ARG A 153 26.23 -28.66 -14.96
N GLN A 154 25.32 -29.58 -14.66
CA GLN A 154 25.62 -31.01 -14.70
C GLN A 154 25.01 -31.61 -15.96
N THR A 155 25.90 -32.03 -16.85
CA THR A 155 25.67 -32.90 -18.00
C THR A 155 25.41 -34.34 -17.53
N GLY A 156 24.43 -35.02 -18.14
CA GLY A 156 24.11 -36.42 -17.86
C GLY A 156 23.01 -37.00 -18.76
N GLN A 157 23.33 -37.14 -20.05
CA GLN A 157 23.09 -38.31 -20.92
C GLN A 157 21.73 -39.06 -20.86
N GLY A 158 20.97 -39.08 -21.98
CA GLY A 158 19.87 -40.04 -22.14
C GLY A 158 18.92 -39.89 -23.35
N ARG A 159 19.35 -40.37 -24.53
CA ARG A 159 18.56 -41.04 -25.59
C ARG A 159 17.46 -40.26 -26.34
N PHE A 160 17.81 -39.89 -27.57
CA PHE A 160 16.96 -39.54 -28.70
C PHE A 160 15.89 -40.61 -28.99
N SER A 161 14.59 -40.25 -28.90
CA SER A 161 13.48 -40.80 -29.73
C SER A 161 12.09 -40.19 -29.35
N ALA A 162 11.98 -38.87 -29.14
CA ALA A 162 10.69 -38.27 -28.73
C ALA A 162 10.30 -36.95 -29.43
N HIS A 163 11.06 -36.48 -30.43
CA HIS A 163 10.80 -35.15 -31.02
C HIS A 163 9.85 -35.13 -32.23
N ILE A 164 9.54 -36.27 -32.86
CA ILE A 164 8.60 -36.30 -34.01
C ILE A 164 7.13 -36.39 -33.56
N GLY A 165 6.85 -37.12 -32.46
CA GLY A 165 5.49 -37.19 -31.89
C GLY A 165 5.01 -35.86 -31.30
N GLN A 166 5.91 -35.04 -30.76
CA GLN A 166 5.57 -33.74 -30.17
C GLN A 166 5.25 -32.66 -31.22
N ILE A 167 5.87 -32.73 -32.41
CA ILE A 167 5.59 -31.77 -33.49
C ILE A 167 4.21 -32.03 -34.11
N LEU A 168 3.81 -33.29 -34.31
CA LEU A 168 2.49 -33.64 -34.82
C LEU A 168 1.35 -33.33 -33.83
N LEU A 169 1.60 -33.49 -32.53
CA LEU A 169 0.62 -33.15 -31.49
C LEU A 169 0.40 -31.63 -31.38
N SER A 170 1.45 -30.82 -31.59
CA SER A 170 1.35 -29.35 -31.56
C SER A 170 0.58 -28.77 -32.75
N ILE A 171 0.74 -29.35 -33.94
CA ILE A 171 0.05 -28.88 -35.16
C ILE A 171 -1.45 -29.17 -35.04
N GLY A 172 -1.84 -30.34 -34.50
CA GLY A 172 -3.25 -30.67 -34.27
C GLY A 172 -3.94 -29.73 -33.27
N GLY A 173 -3.25 -29.35 -32.18
CA GLY A 173 -3.80 -28.44 -31.17
C GLY A 173 -4.02 -27.00 -31.69
N ALA A 174 -3.10 -26.49 -32.50
CA ALA A 174 -3.21 -25.14 -33.04
C ALA A 174 -4.39 -24.97 -34.02
N VAL A 175 -4.69 -25.99 -34.82
CA VAL A 175 -5.82 -25.97 -35.77
C VAL A 175 -7.17 -25.97 -35.05
N LEU A 176 -7.28 -26.70 -33.93
CA LEU A 176 -8.49 -26.73 -33.09
C LEU A 176 -8.76 -25.38 -32.41
N ILE A 177 -7.72 -24.72 -31.90
CA ILE A 177 -7.87 -23.41 -31.26
C ILE A 177 -8.21 -22.33 -32.30
N GLY A 178 -7.57 -22.37 -33.47
CA GLY A 178 -7.84 -21.42 -34.56
C GLY A 178 -9.26 -21.54 -35.14
N THR A 179 -9.80 -22.75 -35.27
CA THR A 179 -11.17 -22.97 -35.75
C THR A 179 -12.23 -22.51 -34.75
N ALA A 180 -12.04 -22.77 -33.45
CA ALA A 180 -12.95 -22.26 -32.42
C ALA A 180 -12.99 -20.73 -32.35
N MET A 181 -11.83 -20.08 -32.51
CA MET A 181 -11.74 -18.62 -32.54
C MET A 181 -12.35 -18.02 -33.82
N GLY A 182 -12.16 -18.66 -34.98
CA GLY A 182 -12.78 -18.25 -36.24
C GLY A 182 -14.30 -18.33 -36.24
N ILE A 183 -14.87 -19.41 -35.68
CA ILE A 183 -16.33 -19.59 -35.57
C ILE A 183 -16.96 -18.53 -34.66
N SER A 184 -16.27 -18.14 -33.57
CA SER A 184 -16.78 -17.09 -32.67
C SER A 184 -16.85 -15.71 -33.35
N VAL A 185 -15.84 -15.36 -34.15
CA VAL A 185 -15.83 -14.10 -34.91
C VAL A 185 -16.92 -14.12 -35.98
N MET A 186 -17.10 -15.23 -36.68
CA MET A 186 -18.18 -15.38 -37.67
C MET A 186 -19.56 -15.21 -37.01
N HIS A 187 -19.79 -15.80 -35.83
CA HIS A 187 -21.05 -15.61 -35.11
C HIS A 187 -21.28 -14.17 -34.64
N LEU A 188 -20.23 -13.42 -34.35
CA LEU A 188 -20.33 -12.03 -33.90
C LEU A 188 -20.67 -11.06 -35.05
N PHE A 189 -20.24 -11.37 -36.28
CA PHE A 189 -20.54 -10.57 -37.47
C PHE A 189 -21.80 -11.01 -38.24
N PHE A 190 -22.32 -12.21 -37.99
CA PHE A 190 -23.52 -12.73 -38.68
C PHE A 190 -24.73 -13.02 -37.75
N SER A 191 -24.68 -12.67 -36.46
CA SER A 191 -25.87 -12.72 -35.59
C SER A 191 -26.70 -11.43 -35.70
N GLU A 192 -27.22 -11.13 -36.89
CA GLU A 192 -28.35 -10.22 -37.04
C GLU A 192 -29.65 -11.01 -36.88
N ASN A 193 -30.21 -11.00 -35.66
CA ASN A 193 -31.63 -11.32 -35.45
C ASN A 193 -32.39 -10.00 -35.30
N PRO A 194 -33.22 -9.58 -36.28
CA PRO A 194 -34.13 -8.46 -36.13
C PRO A 194 -35.37 -8.93 -35.37
N VAL A 195 -35.37 -8.80 -34.05
CA VAL A 195 -36.62 -8.95 -33.27
C VAL A 195 -37.30 -7.59 -33.23
N HIS A 196 -38.18 -7.38 -34.22
CA HIS A 196 -39.23 -6.39 -34.18
C HIS A 196 -40.10 -6.58 -32.94
N SER A 197 -40.04 -5.66 -31.99
CA SER A 197 -41.10 -5.48 -31.00
C SER A 197 -42.11 -4.49 -31.56
N THR A 198 -43.18 -5.03 -32.13
CA THR A 198 -44.45 -4.35 -32.34
C THR A 198 -45.12 -4.11 -30.98
N ARG A 199 -45.14 -2.86 -30.52
CA ARG A 199 -46.17 -2.38 -29.60
C ARG A 199 -46.75 -1.07 -30.16
N SER A 200 -48.00 -1.19 -30.59
CA SER A 200 -48.97 -0.14 -30.92
C SER A 200 -48.98 0.95 -29.84
N ILE A 201 -48.87 2.24 -30.15
CA ILE A 201 -49.95 3.14 -30.62
C ILE A 201 -51.29 2.81 -29.96
N ASP A 202 -51.54 3.41 -28.80
CA ASP A 202 -52.68 4.32 -28.52
C ASP A 202 -53.08 4.16 -27.05
N ASP A 203 -52.75 5.14 -26.21
CA ASP A 203 -53.66 5.57 -25.15
C ASP A 203 -53.29 6.98 -24.66
N HIS A 204 -53.98 7.92 -25.31
CA HIS A 204 -54.41 9.24 -24.86
C HIS A 204 -53.66 9.96 -23.73
N LEU A 205 -53.10 11.11 -24.12
CA LEU A 205 -52.79 12.24 -23.26
C LEU A 205 -54.08 12.87 -22.72
N THR A 206 -54.24 12.90 -21.39
CA THR A 206 -55.10 13.85 -20.69
C THR A 206 -54.35 14.50 -19.52
N VAL A 207 -54.35 15.84 -19.51
CA VAL A 207 -53.84 16.71 -18.44
C VAL A 207 -55.03 17.13 -17.54
N PRO A 208 -54.83 17.88 -16.44
CA PRO A 208 -54.73 17.43 -15.06
C PRO A 208 -56.02 17.68 -14.24
N ALA A 209 -56.26 16.91 -13.17
CA ALA A 209 -57.24 17.26 -12.15
C ALA A 209 -56.66 17.12 -10.74
N LYS A 210 -56.97 18.12 -9.93
CA LYS A 210 -56.47 18.43 -8.60
C LYS A 210 -57.29 17.69 -7.53
N GLN A 211 -56.61 17.27 -6.45
CA GLN A 211 -57.12 16.92 -5.12
C GLN A 211 -58.10 15.73 -5.01
N GLN A 212 -57.73 14.71 -4.22
CA GLN A 212 -58.07 14.68 -2.80
C GLN A 212 -57.39 13.50 -2.10
N SER A 213 -57.04 13.74 -0.84
CA SER A 213 -56.42 12.84 0.12
C SER A 213 -57.18 11.53 0.31
N GLU A 214 -56.46 10.42 0.21
CA GLU A 214 -56.75 9.22 0.98
C GLU A 214 -55.47 8.78 1.72
N SER A 215 -55.62 8.71 3.03
CA SER A 215 -54.71 8.09 3.98
C SER A 215 -54.57 6.60 3.66
N GLY A 216 -53.64 6.28 2.77
CA GLY A 216 -53.07 4.95 2.63
C GLY A 216 -51.67 5.00 3.19
N GLN A 217 -51.52 4.69 4.48
CA GLN A 217 -50.24 4.43 5.11
C GLN A 217 -49.67 3.15 4.47
N LYS A 218 -49.13 3.28 3.25
CA LYS A 218 -48.05 2.41 2.82
C LYS A 218 -46.89 2.82 3.70
N GLU A 219 -46.69 2.06 4.77
CA GLU A 219 -45.34 1.81 5.24
C GLU A 219 -44.54 1.36 4.02
N SER A 220 -43.95 2.31 3.31
CA SER A 220 -42.69 2.08 2.66
C SER A 220 -41.82 1.55 3.78
N ALA A 221 -41.63 0.23 3.81
CA ALA A 221 -40.69 -0.41 4.70
C ALA A 221 -39.39 0.39 4.55
N VAL A 222 -39.12 1.25 5.53
CA VAL A 222 -37.86 1.99 5.59
C VAL A 222 -36.87 0.89 5.83
N LYS A 223 -36.22 0.44 4.76
CA LYS A 223 -35.20 -0.59 4.81
C LYS A 223 -34.16 -0.05 5.78
N GLU A 224 -34.12 -0.58 7.00
CA GLU A 224 -33.17 -0.12 7.99
C GLU A 224 -31.77 -0.33 7.40
N MET A 225 -30.96 0.72 7.38
CA MET A 225 -29.61 0.65 6.82
C MET A 225 -28.60 0.58 7.97
N THR A 226 -27.65 -0.33 7.87
CA THR A 226 -26.47 -0.37 8.71
C THR A 226 -25.36 0.45 8.03
N ALA A 227 -24.84 1.46 8.72
CA ALA A 227 -23.68 2.21 8.26
C ALA A 227 -22.41 1.34 8.39
N LEU A 228 -21.65 1.22 7.30
CA LEU A 228 -20.35 0.56 7.32
C LEU A 228 -19.26 1.55 7.80
N PRO A 229 -18.20 1.06 8.46
CA PRO A 229 -17.21 1.94 9.07
C PRO A 229 -16.38 2.65 8.01
N GLY A 230 -16.55 3.95 7.85
CA GLY A 230 -15.83 4.72 6.83
C GLY A 230 -14.31 4.64 6.99
N LEU A 231 -13.59 4.62 5.87
CA LEU A 231 -12.14 4.61 5.83
C LEU A 231 -11.63 5.88 5.15
N ARG A 232 -10.80 6.62 5.88
CA ARG A 232 -10.16 7.86 5.42
C ARG A 232 -8.65 7.70 5.39
N ALA A 233 -8.04 8.14 4.29
CA ALA A 233 -6.61 8.13 4.09
C ALA A 233 -6.20 9.11 2.99
N VAL A 234 -4.92 9.43 2.90
CA VAL A 234 -4.31 10.19 1.82
C VAL A 234 -3.40 9.25 1.03
N MET A 235 -3.75 9.01 -0.22
CA MET A 235 -2.98 8.16 -1.14
C MET A 235 -1.92 8.99 -1.86
N LEU A 236 -0.72 8.45 -2.04
CA LEU A 236 0.33 9.04 -2.84
C LEU A 236 0.27 8.44 -4.23
N GLN A 237 0.02 9.26 -5.25
CA GLN A 237 -0.20 8.84 -6.62
C GLN A 237 0.95 9.29 -7.54
N ALA A 238 1.60 8.37 -8.24
CA ALA A 238 2.71 8.68 -9.15
C ALA A 238 2.26 8.99 -10.60
N GLY A 239 1.10 8.48 -11.03
CA GLY A 239 0.66 8.68 -12.41
C GLY A 239 -0.76 8.23 -12.71
N ASN A 240 -1.26 8.66 -13.87
CA ASN A 240 -2.53 8.24 -14.47
C ASN A 240 -2.26 7.77 -15.90
N TYR A 241 -2.79 6.62 -16.26
CA TYR A 241 -2.59 6.00 -17.57
C TYR A 241 -3.94 5.65 -18.19
N SER A 242 -4.07 5.87 -19.49
CA SER A 242 -5.24 5.41 -20.26
C SER A 242 -5.17 3.92 -20.60
N ALA A 243 -3.96 3.38 -20.77
CA ALA A 243 -3.71 1.99 -21.16
C ALA A 243 -3.14 1.16 -20.00
N LYS A 244 -3.77 0.01 -19.74
CA LYS A 244 -3.38 -0.92 -18.66
C LYS A 244 -1.92 -1.38 -18.76
N ASN A 245 -1.47 -1.71 -19.96
CA ASN A 245 -0.11 -2.21 -20.19
C ASN A 245 0.97 -1.18 -19.79
N GLY A 246 0.72 0.10 -20.07
CA GLY A 246 1.63 1.19 -19.68
C GLY A 246 1.73 1.31 -18.17
N ALA A 247 0.60 1.35 -17.48
CA ALA A 247 0.55 1.40 -16.02
C ALA A 247 1.22 0.18 -15.37
N MET A 248 0.94 -1.02 -15.88
CA MET A 248 1.50 -2.26 -15.35
C MET A 248 3.02 -2.30 -15.46
N LYS A 249 3.58 -1.86 -16.60
CA LYS A 249 5.04 -1.75 -16.78
C LYS A 249 5.66 -0.78 -15.78
N THR A 250 5.02 0.37 -15.55
CA THR A 250 5.50 1.34 -14.57
C THR A 250 5.44 0.80 -13.13
N VAL A 251 4.36 0.10 -12.75
CA VAL A 251 4.28 -0.58 -11.44
C VAL A 251 5.41 -1.60 -11.27
N GLN A 252 5.69 -2.40 -12.30
CA GLN A 252 6.79 -3.38 -12.25
C GLN A 252 8.15 -2.71 -12.07
N ASN A 253 8.40 -1.59 -12.76
CA ASN A 253 9.65 -0.84 -12.61
C ASN A 253 9.83 -0.34 -11.17
N TYR A 254 8.82 0.32 -10.60
CA TYR A 254 8.90 0.81 -9.22
C TYR A 254 9.10 -0.31 -8.20
N ARG A 255 8.44 -1.46 -8.39
CA ARG A 255 8.64 -2.63 -7.52
C ARG A 255 10.03 -3.23 -7.65
N ALA A 256 10.61 -3.23 -8.86
CA ALA A 256 11.98 -3.69 -9.09
C ALA A 256 13.02 -2.79 -8.39
N GLU A 257 12.69 -1.51 -8.19
CA GLU A 257 13.46 -0.55 -7.39
C GLU A 257 13.23 -0.70 -5.87
N GLY A 258 12.39 -1.65 -5.46
CA GLY A 258 12.08 -1.90 -4.05
C GLY A 258 11.05 -0.94 -3.46
N LEU A 259 10.34 -0.17 -4.31
CA LEU A 259 9.29 0.75 -3.89
C LEU A 259 7.92 0.09 -3.94
N ALA A 260 7.05 0.50 -3.02
CA ALA A 260 5.64 0.16 -3.08
C ALA A 260 4.99 0.77 -4.32
N ALA A 261 4.25 -0.04 -5.10
CA ALA A 261 3.47 0.43 -6.22
C ALA A 261 2.25 -0.47 -6.48
N VAL A 262 1.09 0.14 -6.69
CA VAL A 262 -0.19 -0.55 -6.93
C VAL A 262 -0.98 0.21 -8.00
N MET A 263 -1.55 -0.52 -8.95
CA MET A 263 -2.41 0.03 -9.98
C MET A 263 -3.88 -0.07 -9.58
N SER A 264 -4.71 0.94 -9.91
CA SER A 264 -6.17 0.81 -9.82
C SER A 264 -6.73 -0.18 -10.84
N GLU A 265 -7.87 -0.80 -10.54
CA GLU A 265 -8.49 -1.81 -11.41
C GLU A 265 -9.14 -1.22 -12.67
N SER A 266 -9.65 0.02 -12.58
CA SER A 266 -10.40 0.68 -13.64
C SER A 266 -9.67 1.89 -14.25
N SER A 267 -10.03 2.18 -15.51
CA SER A 267 -9.53 3.34 -16.25
C SER A 267 -10.14 4.65 -15.70
N PRO A 268 -9.37 5.75 -15.59
CA PRO A 268 -7.94 5.83 -15.84
C PRO A 268 -7.14 5.04 -14.78
N TYR A 269 -6.17 4.25 -15.24
CA TYR A 269 -5.32 3.40 -14.41
C TYR A 269 -4.35 4.27 -13.62
N ARG A 270 -4.62 4.41 -12.32
CA ARG A 270 -3.83 5.23 -11.40
C ARG A 270 -2.76 4.35 -10.75
N ILE A 271 -1.57 4.88 -10.58
CA ILE A 271 -0.50 4.22 -9.83
C ILE A 271 -0.40 4.90 -8.47
N PHE A 272 -0.66 4.13 -7.41
CA PHE A 272 -0.49 4.53 -6.03
C PHE A 272 0.80 3.93 -5.49
N MET A 273 1.59 4.76 -4.82
CA MET A 273 2.91 4.41 -4.29
C MET A 273 2.86 4.18 -2.78
N GLY A 274 2.02 4.93 -2.07
CA GLY A 274 1.93 4.83 -0.62
C GLY A 274 0.60 5.37 -0.11
N VAL A 275 0.38 5.22 1.18
CA VAL A 275 -0.81 5.70 1.86
C VAL A 275 -0.45 6.25 3.22
N ALA A 276 -1.17 7.29 3.65
CA ALA A 276 -0.98 7.93 4.94
C ALA A 276 -2.31 8.23 5.64
N PRO A 277 -2.34 8.30 6.98
CA PRO A 277 -3.57 8.53 7.73
C PRO A 277 -4.12 9.95 7.55
N ASN A 278 -3.24 10.92 7.31
CA ASN A 278 -3.58 12.33 7.14
C ASN A 278 -2.61 13.01 6.16
N ARG A 279 -2.91 14.27 5.83
CA ARG A 279 -2.15 15.06 4.86
C ARG A 279 -0.71 15.33 5.31
N ASP A 280 -0.48 15.61 6.59
CA ASP A 280 0.85 15.92 7.10
C ASP A 280 1.78 14.70 7.02
N ASP A 281 1.25 13.54 7.37
CA ASP A 281 1.97 12.27 7.25
C ASP A 281 2.18 11.87 5.78
N ALA A 282 1.23 12.19 4.90
CA ALA A 282 1.40 12.03 3.46
C ALA A 282 2.49 12.93 2.89
N LEU A 283 2.61 14.17 3.40
CA LEU A 283 3.68 15.09 3.02
C LEU A 283 5.05 14.56 3.44
N LYS A 284 5.18 14.00 4.66
CA LYS A 284 6.41 13.34 5.11
C LYS A 284 6.80 12.19 4.17
N LEU A 285 5.85 11.32 3.83
CA LEU A 285 6.09 10.21 2.92
C LEU A 285 6.41 10.70 1.50
N SER A 286 5.78 11.79 1.04
CA SER A 286 6.06 12.38 -0.28
C SER A 286 7.48 12.94 -0.37
N ALA A 287 8.00 13.52 0.72
CA ALA A 287 9.37 14.01 0.79
C ALA A 287 10.40 12.87 0.68
N ILE A 288 10.04 11.65 1.11
CA ILE A 288 10.87 10.45 0.94
C ILE A 288 10.95 10.09 -0.55
N TYR A 289 9.82 10.04 -1.25
CA TYR A 289 9.80 9.78 -2.70
C TYR A 289 10.50 10.86 -3.52
N GLN A 290 10.37 12.14 -3.14
CA GLN A 290 11.08 13.24 -3.81
C GLN A 290 12.61 13.08 -3.72
N LYS A 291 13.13 12.58 -2.59
CA LYS A 291 14.57 12.29 -2.46
C LYS A 291 15.05 11.12 -3.33
N GLN A 292 14.12 10.32 -3.83
CA GLN A 292 14.36 9.21 -4.75
C GLN A 292 14.00 9.59 -6.21
N ASP A 293 13.82 10.89 -6.49
CA ASP A 293 13.41 11.42 -7.80
C ASP A 293 12.08 10.85 -8.34
N VAL A 294 11.20 10.39 -7.44
CA VAL A 294 9.86 9.87 -7.79
C VAL A 294 8.80 10.94 -7.50
N PRO A 295 8.19 11.56 -8.53
CA PRO A 295 7.13 12.54 -8.32
C PRO A 295 5.84 11.86 -7.87
N VAL A 296 5.24 12.36 -6.78
CA VAL A 296 3.97 11.86 -6.24
C VAL A 296 3.04 13.01 -5.89
N TYR A 297 1.74 12.78 -6.10
CA TYR A 297 0.66 13.71 -5.78
C TYR A 297 -0.18 13.15 -4.64
N LEU A 298 -0.64 14.00 -3.74
CA LEU A 298 -1.53 13.59 -2.65
C LEU A 298 -2.98 13.55 -3.14
N LYS A 299 -3.65 12.43 -2.92
CA LYS A 299 -5.08 12.24 -3.20
C LYS A 299 -5.79 11.85 -1.91
N GLU A 300 -6.62 12.74 -1.41
CA GLU A 300 -7.48 12.45 -0.26
C GLU A 300 -8.57 11.44 -0.67
N MET A 301 -8.78 10.45 0.18
CA MET A 301 -9.78 9.42 0.02
C MET A 301 -10.62 9.29 1.28
N ASN A 302 -11.94 9.27 1.09
CA ASN A 302 -12.92 9.13 2.14
C ASN A 302 -14.01 8.18 1.63
N VAL A 303 -13.86 6.90 1.95
CA VAL A 303 -14.78 5.86 1.50
C VAL A 303 -15.78 5.61 2.62
N GLN A 304 -17.06 5.75 2.31
CA GLN A 304 -18.17 5.48 3.22
C GLN A 304 -19.22 4.69 2.45
N GLY A 305 -19.91 3.79 3.14
CA GLY A 305 -20.95 2.97 2.56
C GLY A 305 -21.99 2.57 3.58
N ASN A 306 -23.11 2.08 3.09
CA ASN A 306 -24.18 1.51 3.88
C ASN A 306 -24.57 0.16 3.27
N MET A 307 -25.20 -0.67 4.08
CA MET A 307 -25.75 -1.94 3.67
C MET A 307 -27.12 -2.09 4.32
N GLU A 308 -28.03 -2.83 3.68
CA GLU A 308 -29.27 -3.22 4.35
C GLU A 308 -28.97 -3.96 5.66
N LYS A 309 -29.68 -3.57 6.72
CA LYS A 309 -29.51 -4.13 8.05
C LYS A 309 -29.78 -5.63 8.02
N SER A 310 -28.78 -6.37 8.46
CA SER A 310 -28.76 -7.83 8.54
C SER A 310 -27.62 -8.25 9.46
N ASP A 311 -27.66 -9.49 9.95
CA ASP A 311 -26.55 -10.08 10.71
C ASP A 311 -25.24 -10.07 9.91
N THR A 312 -25.35 -10.23 8.58
CA THR A 312 -24.22 -10.12 7.65
C THR A 312 -23.65 -8.70 7.66
N ALA A 313 -24.48 -7.67 7.59
CA ALA A 313 -24.04 -6.27 7.62
C ALA A 313 -23.38 -5.90 8.96
N GLU A 314 -23.93 -6.37 10.09
CA GLU A 314 -23.33 -6.13 11.41
C GLU A 314 -21.98 -6.82 11.57
N THR A 315 -21.89 -8.08 11.16
CA THR A 315 -20.64 -8.85 11.23
C THR A 315 -19.59 -8.27 10.27
N LEU A 316 -20.00 -7.81 9.10
CA LEU A 316 -19.10 -7.14 8.15
C LEU A 316 -18.61 -5.82 8.73
N SER A 317 -19.48 -5.03 9.36
CA SER A 317 -19.09 -3.79 10.03
C SER A 317 -18.07 -4.04 11.14
N LYS A 318 -18.21 -5.11 11.94
CA LYS A 318 -17.21 -5.52 12.95
C LYS A 318 -15.87 -5.90 12.31
N ALA A 319 -15.90 -6.67 11.22
CA ALA A 319 -14.70 -7.03 10.47
C ALA A 319 -13.98 -5.79 9.94
N LEU A 320 -14.70 -4.92 9.23
CA LEU A 320 -14.16 -3.69 8.64
C LEU A 320 -13.57 -2.76 9.70
N ASN A 321 -14.20 -2.65 10.88
CA ASN A 321 -13.64 -1.87 11.98
C ASN A 321 -12.26 -2.38 12.43
N LYS A 322 -12.09 -3.71 12.55
CA LYS A 322 -10.81 -4.32 12.94
C LYS A 322 -9.77 -4.18 11.85
N GLY A 323 -10.13 -4.44 10.60
CA GLY A 323 -9.26 -4.25 9.45
C GLY A 323 -8.80 -2.80 9.31
N ASN A 324 -9.72 -1.83 9.43
CA ASN A 324 -9.41 -0.40 9.39
C ASN A 324 -8.49 0.02 10.54
N ARG A 325 -8.69 -0.52 11.74
CA ARG A 325 -7.80 -0.24 12.89
C ARG A 325 -6.38 -0.75 12.64
N LEU A 326 -6.23 -1.99 12.15
CA LEU A 326 -4.93 -2.54 11.76
C LEU A 326 -4.28 -1.71 10.66
N PHE A 327 -5.05 -1.33 9.64
CA PHE A 327 -4.59 -0.44 8.58
C PHE A 327 -3.99 0.85 9.15
N GLN A 328 -4.69 1.54 10.06
CA GLN A 328 -4.19 2.79 10.67
C GLN A 328 -2.93 2.55 11.52
N GLN A 329 -2.89 1.46 12.29
CA GLN A 329 -1.76 1.11 13.16
C GLN A 329 -0.48 0.80 12.36
N LEU A 330 -0.61 -0.02 11.32
CA LEU A 330 0.50 -0.35 10.41
C LEU A 330 0.97 0.89 9.63
N ASN A 331 0.04 1.76 9.25
CA ASN A 331 0.35 3.00 8.54
C ASN A 331 1.19 3.95 9.43
N ALA A 332 0.78 4.15 10.69
CA ALA A 332 1.51 4.99 11.64
C ALA A 332 2.96 4.50 11.87
N VAL A 333 3.15 3.18 11.96
CA VAL A 333 4.49 2.59 12.15
C VAL A 333 5.35 2.75 10.90
N THR A 334 4.81 2.43 9.72
CA THR A 334 5.58 2.51 8.47
C THR A 334 5.99 3.94 8.14
N ILE A 335 5.12 4.95 8.31
CA ILE A 335 5.49 6.35 8.05
C ILE A 335 6.59 6.83 9.00
N ARG A 336 6.57 6.38 10.26
CA ARG A 336 7.60 6.73 11.23
C ARG A 336 8.96 6.15 10.86
N ASP A 337 9.01 4.95 10.28
CA ASP A 337 10.24 4.14 10.17
C ASP A 337 10.79 4.02 8.74
N ILE A 338 10.00 4.34 7.71
CA ILE A 338 10.45 4.37 6.31
C ILE A 338 11.46 5.51 6.09
N ARG A 339 12.50 5.23 5.30
CA ARG A 339 13.57 6.15 4.93
C ARG A 339 13.82 6.08 3.42
N ALA A 340 14.38 7.15 2.86
CA ALA A 340 14.70 7.23 1.43
C ALA A 340 15.93 6.38 1.05
N ASP A 341 16.89 6.26 1.98
CA ASP A 341 18.09 5.47 1.79
C ASP A 341 17.80 3.98 2.11
N PRO A 342 17.90 3.07 1.13
CA PRO A 342 17.69 1.64 1.36
C PRO A 342 18.68 1.01 2.35
N GLY A 343 19.87 1.62 2.53
CA GLY A 343 20.90 1.19 3.47
C GLY A 343 20.73 1.77 4.88
N ALA A 344 19.73 2.64 5.09
CA ALA A 344 19.50 3.24 6.40
C ALA A 344 19.15 2.18 7.45
N GLN A 345 19.68 2.37 8.66
CA GLN A 345 19.33 1.51 9.78
C GLN A 345 17.82 1.57 10.01
N THR A 346 17.18 0.41 9.88
CA THR A 346 15.74 0.28 10.05
C THR A 346 15.45 -0.13 11.49
N PRO A 347 14.69 0.66 12.26
CA PRO A 347 14.24 0.24 13.58
C PRO A 347 13.42 -1.05 13.46
N ALA A 348 13.56 -1.96 14.42
CA ALA A 348 12.64 -3.07 14.51
C ALA A 348 11.23 -2.55 14.78
N ILE A 349 10.25 -3.03 14.01
CA ILE A 349 8.85 -2.77 14.32
C ILE A 349 8.54 -3.44 15.67
N ALA A 350 8.02 -2.66 16.62
CA ALA A 350 7.43 -3.24 17.82
C ALA A 350 6.08 -3.87 17.44
N PHE A 351 6.13 -5.12 16.98
CA PHE A 351 4.94 -5.86 16.59
C PHE A 351 4.12 -6.15 17.85
N ASN A 352 2.89 -5.63 17.88
CA ASN A 352 2.04 -5.74 19.06
C ASN A 352 1.21 -7.04 19.00
N SER A 353 1.21 -7.82 20.09
CA SER A 353 0.33 -8.99 20.22
C SER A 353 -1.15 -8.66 20.00
N ASP A 354 -1.58 -7.43 20.29
CA ASP A 354 -2.95 -6.98 20.02
C ASP A 354 -3.28 -6.91 18.52
N TRP A 355 -2.28 -6.72 17.66
CA TRP A 355 -2.48 -6.74 16.20
C TRP A 355 -2.82 -8.15 15.74
N ILE A 356 -2.18 -9.15 16.33
CA ILE A 356 -2.44 -10.56 16.05
C ILE A 356 -3.89 -10.91 16.40
N ASP A 357 -4.34 -10.53 17.59
CA ASP A 357 -5.69 -10.83 18.05
C ASP A 357 -6.74 -10.11 17.20
N GLN A 358 -6.53 -8.83 16.88
CA GLN A 358 -7.40 -8.08 15.97
C GLN A 358 -7.46 -8.71 14.58
N TYR A 359 -6.32 -9.14 14.05
CA TYR A 359 -6.22 -9.73 12.72
C TYR A 359 -6.92 -11.08 12.67
N ARG A 360 -6.70 -11.94 13.67
CA ARG A 360 -7.41 -13.22 13.80
C ARG A 360 -8.93 -13.02 13.81
N GLN A 361 -9.42 -12.07 14.61
CA GLN A 361 -10.84 -11.75 14.68
C GLN A 361 -11.38 -11.22 13.36
N PHE A 362 -10.61 -10.37 12.66
CA PHE A 362 -10.95 -9.92 11.31
C PHE A 362 -11.09 -11.09 10.33
N VAL A 363 -10.16 -12.04 10.33
CA VAL A 363 -10.23 -13.24 9.46
C VAL A 363 -11.50 -14.04 9.72
N LEU A 364 -11.79 -14.35 10.99
CA LEU A 364 -12.96 -15.15 11.38
C LEU A 364 -14.28 -14.49 10.96
N GLU A 365 -14.38 -13.17 11.13
CA GLU A 365 -15.58 -12.42 10.74
C GLU A 365 -15.71 -12.34 9.22
N CYS A 366 -14.62 -12.12 8.47
CA CYS A 366 -14.63 -12.15 6.99
C CYS A 366 -15.13 -13.50 6.45
N GLN A 367 -14.67 -14.60 7.04
CA GLN A 367 -15.11 -15.95 6.66
C GLN A 367 -16.60 -16.17 6.94
N THR A 368 -17.10 -15.63 8.05
CA THR A 368 -18.50 -15.75 8.45
C THR A 368 -19.43 -15.01 7.50
N VAL A 369 -19.05 -13.79 7.09
CA VAL A 369 -19.90 -12.97 6.21
C VAL A 369 -19.82 -13.33 4.75
N GLN A 370 -18.75 -13.98 4.31
CA GLN A 370 -18.48 -14.23 2.89
C GLN A 370 -19.70 -14.78 2.16
N LYS A 371 -20.36 -15.82 2.70
CA LYS A 371 -21.52 -16.47 2.06
C LYS A 371 -22.75 -15.58 1.93
N GLY A 372 -22.88 -14.56 2.78
CA GLY A 372 -24.00 -13.61 2.75
C GLY A 372 -23.81 -12.43 1.80
N LEU A 373 -22.65 -12.31 1.15
CA LEU A 373 -22.34 -11.19 0.25
C LEU A 373 -22.60 -11.52 -1.23
N PRO A 374 -23.00 -10.52 -2.04
CA PRO A 374 -23.00 -10.63 -3.50
C PRO A 374 -21.64 -11.08 -4.04
N GLN A 375 -21.62 -11.77 -5.18
CA GLN A 375 -20.38 -12.30 -5.76
C GLN A 375 -19.28 -11.22 -5.97
N PRO A 376 -19.56 -10.04 -6.56
CA PRO A 376 -18.54 -8.99 -6.70
C PRO A 376 -17.97 -8.53 -5.35
N ALA A 377 -18.84 -8.32 -4.36
CA ALA A 377 -18.43 -7.94 -3.01
C ALA A 377 -17.59 -9.02 -2.31
N ARG A 378 -17.87 -10.31 -2.55
CA ARG A 378 -17.04 -11.42 -2.05
C ARG A 378 -15.62 -11.37 -2.61
N GLU A 379 -15.48 -11.12 -3.91
CA GLU A 379 -14.18 -11.02 -4.57
C GLU A 379 -13.38 -9.83 -4.01
N SER A 380 -14.03 -8.67 -3.89
CA SER A 380 -13.41 -7.47 -3.32
C SER A 380 -13.03 -7.63 -1.85
N LEU A 381 -13.89 -8.25 -1.04
CA LEU A 381 -13.57 -8.58 0.36
C LEU A 381 -12.35 -9.51 0.45
N GLY A 382 -12.28 -10.51 -0.42
CA GLY A 382 -11.16 -11.45 -0.43
C GLY A 382 -9.84 -10.80 -0.86
N LYS A 383 -9.84 -9.93 -1.88
CA LYS A 383 -8.66 -9.13 -2.25
C LYS A 383 -8.24 -8.18 -1.13
N MET A 384 -9.20 -7.57 -0.43
CA MET A 384 -8.95 -6.71 0.73
C MET A 384 -8.31 -7.51 1.87
N PHE A 385 -8.81 -8.71 2.16
CA PHE A 385 -8.22 -9.63 3.13
C PHE A 385 -6.77 -9.96 2.77
N GLN A 386 -6.50 -10.40 1.54
CA GLN A 386 -5.14 -10.72 1.07
C GLN A 386 -4.17 -9.53 1.16
N ALA A 387 -4.66 -8.33 0.91
CA ALA A 387 -3.87 -7.11 1.00
C ALA A 387 -3.44 -6.81 2.44
N LEU A 388 -4.36 -6.94 3.41
CA LEU A 388 -4.03 -6.78 4.82
C LEU A 388 -3.14 -7.91 5.32
N ASP A 389 -3.37 -9.12 4.82
CA ASP A 389 -2.53 -10.28 5.11
C ASP A 389 -1.07 -10.06 4.73
N GLN A 390 -0.84 -9.64 3.47
CA GLN A 390 0.49 -9.25 2.99
C GLN A 390 1.12 -8.19 3.90
N ALA A 391 0.36 -7.17 4.31
CA ALA A 391 0.87 -6.12 5.18
C ALA A 391 1.26 -6.67 6.58
N MET A 392 0.46 -7.57 7.14
CA MET A 392 0.73 -8.20 8.44
C MET A 392 1.98 -9.09 8.38
N GLN A 393 2.13 -9.91 7.34
CA GLN A 393 3.28 -10.79 7.16
C GLN A 393 4.58 -9.98 6.96
N SER A 394 4.53 -8.93 6.13
CA SER A 394 5.68 -8.05 5.94
C SER A 394 6.06 -7.31 7.23
N ALA A 395 5.08 -6.92 8.05
CA ALA A 395 5.33 -6.27 9.33
C ALA A 395 5.94 -7.23 10.36
N GLU A 396 5.45 -8.48 10.45
CA GLU A 396 6.04 -9.51 11.31
C GLU A 396 7.48 -9.86 10.86
N GLN A 397 7.71 -9.94 9.55
CA GLN A 397 9.04 -10.18 9.02
C GLN A 397 9.98 -9.00 9.29
N ALA A 398 9.47 -7.76 9.26
CA ALA A 398 10.24 -6.56 9.59
C ALA A 398 10.59 -6.44 11.08
N GLU A 399 9.80 -7.03 11.97
CA GLU A 399 10.19 -7.18 13.37
C GLU A 399 11.41 -8.11 13.51
N LYS A 400 11.37 -9.27 12.84
CA LYS A 400 12.43 -10.29 12.93
C LYS A 400 13.71 -9.86 12.21
N ASN A 401 13.56 -9.24 11.04
CA ASN A 401 14.63 -8.87 10.14
C ASN A 401 14.41 -7.42 9.65
N PRO A 402 14.72 -6.40 10.45
CA PRO A 402 14.44 -5.01 10.11
C PRO A 402 15.09 -4.59 8.79
N ASN A 403 14.26 -4.20 7.82
CA ASN A 403 14.67 -3.84 6.46
C ASN A 403 13.66 -2.86 5.84
N GLN A 404 14.14 -1.80 5.20
CA GLN A 404 13.33 -0.82 4.47
C GLN A 404 12.42 -1.48 3.42
N ALA A 405 12.88 -2.49 2.70
CA ALA A 405 12.08 -3.19 1.70
C ALA A 405 10.82 -3.82 2.29
N LEU A 406 10.89 -4.36 3.51
CA LEU A 406 9.73 -4.92 4.19
C LEU A 406 8.74 -3.83 4.59
N LEU A 407 9.22 -2.65 5.02
CA LEU A 407 8.33 -1.51 5.32
C LEU A 407 7.59 -1.03 4.07
N TRP A 408 8.27 -1.00 2.92
CA TRP A 408 7.63 -0.70 1.64
C TRP A 408 6.60 -1.78 1.26
N GLN A 409 6.86 -3.05 1.52
CA GLN A 409 5.86 -4.10 1.30
C GLN A 409 4.63 -3.96 2.19
N VAL A 410 4.80 -3.52 3.45
CA VAL A 410 3.67 -3.17 4.32
C VAL A 410 2.86 -2.04 3.68
N GLN A 411 3.51 -0.96 3.25
CA GLN A 411 2.84 0.15 2.54
C GLN A 411 2.10 -0.31 1.28
N GLU A 412 2.68 -1.21 0.49
CA GLU A 412 2.01 -1.76 -0.68
C GLU A 412 0.74 -2.54 -0.30
N GLY A 413 0.81 -3.37 0.75
CA GLY A 413 -0.35 -4.09 1.28
C GLY A 413 -1.45 -3.12 1.77
N LEU A 414 -1.08 -2.03 2.45
CA LEU A 414 -2.01 -1.01 2.88
C LEU A 414 -2.66 -0.26 1.70
N VAL A 415 -1.89 0.10 0.67
CA VAL A 415 -2.43 0.70 -0.56
C VAL A 415 -3.44 -0.23 -1.22
N ARG A 416 -3.10 -1.52 -1.36
CA ARG A 416 -4.01 -2.55 -1.90
C ARG A 416 -5.26 -2.68 -1.02
N TYR A 417 -5.13 -2.63 0.30
CA TYR A 417 -6.27 -2.70 1.22
C TYR A 417 -7.24 -1.54 0.96
N MET A 418 -6.73 -0.31 0.87
CA MET A 418 -7.56 0.88 0.62
C MET A 418 -8.28 0.82 -0.74
N VAL A 419 -7.60 0.40 -1.80
CA VAL A 419 -8.19 0.28 -3.15
C VAL A 419 -9.29 -0.78 -3.16
N ASN A 420 -9.06 -1.94 -2.52
CA ASN A 420 -10.05 -3.01 -2.46
C ASN A 420 -11.19 -2.69 -1.49
N TYR A 421 -10.94 -1.90 -0.43
CA TYR A 421 -11.99 -1.37 0.43
C TYR A 421 -12.92 -0.43 -0.36
N GLU A 422 -12.36 0.47 -1.18
CA GLU A 422 -13.15 1.32 -2.09
C GLU A 422 -14.01 0.47 -3.04
N GLN A 423 -13.43 -0.59 -3.61
CA GLN A 423 -14.14 -1.48 -4.52
C GLN A 423 -15.23 -2.28 -3.81
N LEU A 424 -14.97 -2.80 -2.60
CA LEU A 424 -15.96 -3.50 -1.78
C LEU A 424 -17.19 -2.62 -1.54
N ILE A 425 -16.99 -1.36 -1.15
CA ILE A 425 -18.10 -0.43 -0.91
C ILE A 425 -18.87 -0.14 -2.21
N LYS A 426 -18.20 -0.07 -3.36
CA LYS A 426 -18.89 0.07 -4.66
C LYS A 426 -19.68 -1.17 -5.06
N ASP A 427 -19.20 -2.36 -4.73
CA ASP A 427 -19.85 -3.63 -5.07
C ASP A 427 -21.02 -3.98 -4.15
N LEU A 428 -21.16 -3.28 -3.01
CA LEU A 428 -22.25 -3.42 -2.06
C LEU A 428 -23.42 -2.45 -2.32
N ASN A 429 -23.16 -1.40 -3.12
CA ASN A 429 -24.15 -0.41 -3.57
C ASN A 429 -24.65 -0.79 -4.97
#